data_AF-A0A5C6EPQ7-F1
#
_entry.id   AF-A0A5C6EPQ7-F1
#
_cell.length_a   1.000
_cell.length_b   1.000
_cell.length_c   1.000
_cell.angle_alpha   90.00
_cell.angle_beta   90.00
_cell.angle_gamma   90.00
#
_symmetry.space_group_name_H-M   'P 1'
#
loop_
_entity.id
_entity.type
_entity.pdbx_description
1 polymer ?
#
loop_
_entity_poly.entity_id
_entity_poly.type
_entity_poly.pdbx_seq_one_letter_code
_entity_poly.pdbx_strand_id
1 'polypeptide(L)'
;MVGFNHGRIGAPPEQVQAMLMDWHQLLRQNDVNFEVRDFMNVNSRSGDVLYCDPPYAVGKDRYYSGNIDFDEMFTWLERQRGEWFLSLNGFVGEEDRRISVPPHLFDEEIQLDAGLRPFQAADTSRVTNSLYVGSP
;
A
#
# COMPACT_ATOMS: atom_id res chain seq x y z
N MET A 1 -14.74 -7.39 33.67
CA MET A 1 -15.15 -6.77 32.39
C MET A 1 -14.37 -7.49 31.30
N VAL A 2 -15.00 -8.46 30.63
CA VAL A 2 -14.34 -9.30 29.63
C VAL A 2 -14.48 -8.62 28.28
N GLY A 3 -13.36 -8.19 27.71
CA GLY A 3 -13.33 -7.54 26.40
C GLY A 3 -13.79 -8.49 25.30
N PHE A 4 -14.61 -7.98 24.39
CA PHE A 4 -15.08 -8.69 23.20
C PHE A 4 -13.91 -9.01 22.27
N ASN A 5 -13.30 -10.20 22.42
CA ASN A 5 -12.43 -10.79 21.40
C ASN A 5 -13.00 -12.15 21.02
N HIS A 6 -13.49 -12.26 19.78
CA HIS A 6 -14.10 -13.43 19.17
C HIS A 6 -13.10 -14.60 19.03
N GLY A 7 -12.65 -15.20 20.13
CA GLY A 7 -11.79 -16.38 20.14
C GLY A 7 -10.32 -16.16 19.71
N ARG A 8 -9.92 -14.93 19.38
CA ARG A 8 -8.51 -14.58 19.14
C ARG A 8 -7.82 -14.24 20.45
N ILE A 9 -6.89 -15.11 20.85
CA ILE A 9 -5.94 -14.82 21.93
C ILE A 9 -5.06 -13.69 21.39
N GLY A 10 -5.11 -12.51 22.02
CA GLY A 10 -4.25 -11.39 21.63
C GLY A 10 -2.77 -11.75 21.77
N ALA A 11 -1.89 -10.95 21.17
CA ALA A 11 -0.46 -11.13 21.37
C ALA A 11 -0.11 -10.98 22.86
N PRO A 12 0.68 -11.90 23.46
CA PRO A 12 1.13 -11.77 24.84
C PRO A 12 1.90 -10.45 25.05
N PRO A 13 1.73 -9.78 26.22
CA PRO A 13 2.36 -8.48 26.48
C PRO A 13 3.88 -8.46 26.26
N GLU A 14 4.57 -9.54 26.62
CA GLU A 14 6.01 -9.69 26.44
C GLU A 14 6.43 -9.70 24.96
N GLN A 15 5.62 -10.27 24.08
CA GLN A 15 5.88 -10.26 22.63
C GLN A 15 5.67 -8.88 22.05
N VAL A 16 4.60 -8.19 22.48
CA VAL A 16 4.34 -6.80 22.08
C VAL A 16 5.48 -5.90 22.55
N GLN A 17 5.95 -6.08 23.79
CA GLN A 17 7.06 -5.30 24.32
C GLN A 17 8.35 -5.53 23.52
N ALA A 18 8.69 -6.78 23.21
CA ALA A 18 9.87 -7.10 22.40
C ALA A 18 9.81 -6.40 21.04
N MET A 19 8.68 -6.56 20.32
CA MET A 19 8.45 -5.91 19.03
C MET A 19 8.59 -4.38 19.12
N LEU A 20 8.01 -3.75 20.15
CA LEU A 20 8.12 -2.31 20.34
C LEU A 20 9.56 -1.85 20.60
N MET A 21 10.35 -2.64 21.34
CA MET A 21 11.75 -2.31 21.59
C MET A 21 12.59 -2.42 20.32
N ASP A 22 12.33 -3.41 19.46
CA ASP A 22 13.00 -3.56 18.17
C ASP A 22 12.71 -2.35 17.26
N TRP A 23 11.44 -1.96 17.13
CA TRP A 23 11.06 -0.76 16.37
C TRP A 23 11.69 0.51 16.95
N HIS A 24 11.67 0.67 18.29
CA HIS A 24 12.29 1.81 18.96
C HIS A 24 13.79 1.91 18.67
N GLN A 25 14.50 0.78 18.68
CA GLN A 25 15.91 0.75 18.36
C GLN A 25 16.16 1.14 16.91
N LEU A 26 15.42 0.56 15.96
CA LEU A 26 15.55 0.86 14.53
C LEU A 26 15.29 2.34 14.25
N LEU A 27 14.22 2.91 14.79
CA LEU A 27 13.87 4.32 14.58
C LEU A 27 14.89 5.28 15.21
N ARG A 28 15.52 4.90 16.33
CA ARG A 28 16.55 5.74 16.97
C ARG A 28 17.89 5.70 16.24
N GLN A 29 18.22 4.59 15.61
CA GLN A 29 19.52 4.36 14.97
C GLN A 29 19.58 4.84 13.52
N ASN A 30 18.43 5.14 12.92
CA ASN A 30 18.31 5.58 11.53
C ASN A 30 17.72 6.99 11.46
N ASP A 31 17.98 7.69 10.36
CA ASP A 31 17.40 9.01 10.09
C ASP A 31 15.98 8.83 9.53
N VAL A 32 14.99 8.80 10.43
CA VAL A 32 13.58 8.62 10.10
C VAL A 32 12.78 9.83 10.51
N ASN A 33 12.11 10.46 9.54
CA ASN A 33 11.23 11.59 9.75
C ASN A 33 9.78 11.18 9.49
N PHE A 34 8.91 11.37 10.49
CA PHE A 34 7.47 11.15 10.37
C PHE A 34 6.77 12.47 10.08
N GLU A 35 5.94 12.48 9.04
CA GLU A 35 5.23 13.68 8.62
C GLU A 35 3.74 13.40 8.42
N VAL A 36 2.89 14.34 8.84
CA VAL A 36 1.47 14.38 8.46
C VAL A 36 1.34 15.45 7.39
N ARG A 37 1.19 15.01 6.14
CA ARG A 37 1.07 15.92 5.00
C ARG A 37 0.33 15.27 3.84
N ASP A 38 -0.09 16.13 2.94
CA ASP A 38 -0.53 15.71 1.61
C ASP A 38 0.68 15.29 0.76
N PHE A 39 0.56 14.16 0.09
CA PHE A 39 1.57 13.61 -0.81
C PHE A 39 1.86 14.55 -1.98
N MET A 40 0.89 15.36 -2.41
CA MET A 40 1.04 16.34 -3.49
C MET A 40 2.13 17.39 -3.20
N ASN A 41 2.47 17.57 -1.93
CA ASN A 41 3.53 18.49 -1.50
C ASN A 41 4.91 17.83 -1.42
N VAL A 42 5.01 16.52 -1.62
CA VAL A 42 6.28 15.76 -1.61
C VAL A 42 6.90 15.80 -3.01
N ASN A 43 8.20 16.11 -3.06
CA ASN A 43 8.97 16.14 -4.30
C ASN A 43 10.27 15.37 -4.08
N SER A 44 10.42 14.26 -4.79
CA SER A 44 11.65 13.48 -4.85
C SER A 44 12.73 14.18 -5.67
N ARG A 45 13.97 13.79 -5.43
CA ARG A 45 15.16 14.19 -6.17
C ARG A 45 15.74 12.98 -6.89
N SER A 46 16.64 13.25 -7.83
CA SER A 46 17.41 12.19 -8.50
C SER A 46 18.16 11.36 -7.45
N GLY A 47 17.97 10.04 -7.50
CA GLY A 47 18.55 9.09 -6.54
C GLY A 47 17.67 8.78 -5.33
N ASP A 48 16.53 9.47 -5.15
CA ASP A 48 15.53 9.06 -4.18
C ASP A 48 14.72 7.87 -4.72
N VAL A 49 14.15 7.07 -3.81
CA VAL A 49 13.20 6.01 -4.12
C VAL A 49 11.90 6.27 -3.36
N LEU A 50 10.78 6.28 -4.07
CA LEU A 50 9.43 6.40 -3.51
C LEU A 50 8.73 5.04 -3.52
N TYR A 51 8.10 4.68 -2.40
CA TYR A 51 7.15 3.57 -2.36
C TYR A 51 5.76 4.10 -2.03
N CYS A 52 4.82 3.90 -2.95
CA CYS A 52 3.47 4.43 -2.89
C CYS A 52 2.46 3.30 -2.72
N ASP A 53 1.76 3.28 -1.59
CA ASP A 53 0.68 2.34 -1.28
C ASP A 53 -0.59 3.12 -0.93
N PRO A 54 -1.22 3.80 -1.92
CA PRO A 54 -2.42 4.59 -1.69
C PRO A 54 -3.61 3.68 -1.34
N PRO A 55 -4.71 4.25 -0.81
CA PRO A 55 -5.96 3.52 -0.68
C PRO A 55 -6.39 2.90 -2.02
N TYR A 56 -6.66 1.60 -2.02
CA TYR A 56 -6.96 0.84 -3.24
C TYR A 56 -8.37 1.18 -3.73
N ALA A 57 -8.57 1.16 -5.05
CA ALA A 57 -9.89 1.38 -5.61
C ALA A 57 -10.86 0.31 -5.11
N VAL A 58 -11.99 0.76 -4.58
CA VAL A 58 -13.11 -0.09 -4.17
C VAL A 58 -14.30 0.14 -5.10
N GLY A 59 -15.13 -0.88 -5.30
CA GLY A 59 -16.36 -0.75 -6.08
C GLY A 59 -17.32 0.28 -5.47
N LYS A 60 -18.19 0.86 -6.33
CA LYS A 60 -19.10 1.99 -6.03
C LYS A 60 -19.97 1.83 -4.76
N ASP A 61 -20.17 0.61 -4.28
CA ASP A 61 -21.02 0.29 -3.12
C ASP A 61 -20.29 0.26 -1.78
N ARG A 62 -18.99 0.59 -1.73
CA ARG A 62 -18.20 0.61 -0.49
C ARG A 62 -17.93 2.03 -0.03
N TYR A 63 -18.58 2.39 1.08
CA TYR A 63 -18.34 3.62 1.84
C TYR A 63 -16.97 3.55 2.54
N TYR A 64 -15.87 3.76 1.80
CA TYR A 64 -14.59 4.09 2.40
C TYR A 64 -14.41 5.61 2.42
N SER A 65 -14.03 6.15 3.57
CA SER A 65 -13.50 7.51 3.71
C SER A 65 -12.03 7.50 3.30
N GLY A 66 -11.68 8.16 2.19
CA GLY A 66 -10.29 8.27 1.73
C GLY A 66 -10.07 7.88 0.26
N ASN A 67 -11.00 8.21 -0.64
CA ASN A 67 -10.74 8.05 -2.07
C ASN A 67 -9.61 8.99 -2.48
N ILE A 68 -8.51 8.42 -2.96
CA ILE A 68 -7.48 9.18 -3.68
C ILE A 68 -7.99 9.43 -5.09
N ASP A 69 -7.72 10.61 -5.63
CA ASP A 69 -7.88 10.86 -7.06
C ASP A 69 -6.62 10.31 -7.76
N PHE A 70 -6.80 9.23 -8.52
CA PHE A 70 -5.68 8.59 -9.22
C PHE A 70 -5.16 9.45 -10.37
N ASP A 71 -5.99 10.29 -10.99
CA ASP A 71 -5.53 11.19 -12.06
C ASP A 71 -4.63 12.28 -11.47
N GLU A 72 -4.96 12.81 -10.30
CA GLU A 72 -4.08 13.73 -9.56
C GLU A 72 -2.78 13.04 -9.13
N MET A 73 -2.86 11.79 -8.66
CA MET A 73 -1.69 11.01 -8.26
C MET A 73 -0.75 10.74 -9.45
N PHE A 74 -1.29 10.36 -10.61
CA PHE A 74 -0.50 10.13 -11.82
C PHE A 74 0.16 11.42 -12.29
N THR A 75 -0.56 12.54 -12.27
CA THR A 75 0.00 13.86 -12.57
C THR A 75 1.11 14.26 -11.59
N TRP A 76 1.01 13.85 -10.32
CA TRP A 76 2.04 14.06 -9.32
C TRP A 76 3.26 13.17 -9.55
N LEU A 77 3.08 11.91 -9.96
CA LEU A 77 4.16 10.99 -10.31
C LEU A 77 4.98 11.50 -11.51
N GLU A 78 4.34 12.11 -12.52
CA GLU A 78 5.04 12.72 -13.67
C GLU A 78 6.07 13.79 -13.28
N ARG A 79 5.92 14.39 -12.08
CA ARG A 79 6.79 15.48 -11.60
C ARG A 79 7.94 14.96 -10.74
N GLN A 80 7.92 13.69 -10.38
CA GLN A 80 8.92 13.08 -9.53
C GLN A 80 10.24 12.90 -10.29
N ARG A 81 11.35 13.04 -9.58
CA ARG A 81 12.70 12.88 -10.13
C ARG A 81 13.42 11.67 -9.56
N GLY A 82 12.84 11.02 -8.56
CA GLY A 82 13.30 9.74 -8.04
C GLY A 82 12.59 8.58 -8.73
N GLU A 83 13.16 7.39 -8.59
CA GLU A 83 12.50 6.15 -8.97
C GLU A 83 11.29 5.93 -8.05
N TRP A 84 10.27 5.26 -8.55
CA TRP A 84 9.09 4.99 -7.75
C TRP A 84 8.49 3.61 -8.00
N PHE A 85 7.84 3.12 -6.95
CA PHE A 85 7.07 1.90 -6.92
C PHE A 85 5.65 2.24 -6.51
N LEU A 86 4.66 1.87 -7.32
CA LEU A 86 3.24 2.11 -7.04
C LEU A 86 2.50 0.79 -6.94
N SER A 87 1.98 0.48 -5.76
CA SER A 87 1.16 -0.71 -5.53
C SER A 87 -0.32 -0.36 -5.66
N LEU A 88 -1.04 -1.05 -6.55
CA LEU A 88 -2.48 -0.89 -6.80
C LEU A 88 -3.19 -2.24 -6.86
N ASN A 89 -4.50 -2.19 -7.05
CA ASN A 89 -5.33 -3.35 -7.33
C ASN A 89 -4.71 -4.21 -8.46
N GLY A 90 -4.69 -5.52 -8.26
CA GLY A 90 -4.45 -6.51 -9.30
C GLY A 90 -5.73 -7.28 -9.62
N PHE A 91 -5.60 -8.59 -9.67
CA PHE A 91 -6.67 -9.51 -10.00
C PHE A 91 -7.32 -10.06 -8.74
N VAL A 92 -8.55 -10.52 -8.90
CA VAL A 92 -9.10 -11.52 -7.99
C VAL A 92 -9.67 -12.69 -8.77
N GLY A 93 -9.04 -13.85 -8.63
CA GLY A 93 -9.28 -14.96 -9.54
C GLY A 93 -9.01 -14.48 -10.95
N GLU A 94 -10.04 -14.55 -11.81
CA GLU A 94 -9.97 -14.06 -13.19
C GLU A 94 -10.51 -12.62 -13.35
N GLU A 95 -11.00 -12.00 -12.28
CA GLU A 95 -11.55 -10.64 -12.33
C GLU A 95 -10.41 -9.61 -12.32
N ASP A 96 -10.24 -8.89 -13.44
CA ASP A 96 -9.32 -7.76 -13.52
C ASP A 96 -9.90 -6.56 -12.75
N ARG A 97 -9.21 -6.14 -11.69
CA ARG A 97 -9.57 -4.97 -10.88
C ARG A 97 -8.53 -3.87 -10.97
N ARG A 98 -7.60 -3.96 -11.91
CA ARG A 98 -6.55 -2.97 -12.09
C ARG A 98 -7.13 -1.61 -12.42
N ILE A 99 -6.39 -0.59 -12.01
CA ILE A 99 -6.64 0.79 -12.39
C ILE A 99 -5.80 1.04 -13.64
N SER A 100 -6.35 1.78 -14.60
CA SER A 100 -5.63 2.10 -15.83
C SER A 100 -4.54 3.13 -15.55
N VAL A 101 -3.34 2.68 -15.24
CA VAL A 101 -2.15 3.53 -15.12
C VAL A 101 -1.69 3.95 -16.52
N PRO A 102 -1.42 5.25 -16.78
CA PRO A 102 -0.88 5.71 -18.05
C PRO A 102 0.40 4.94 -18.44
N PRO A 103 0.45 4.28 -19.62
CA PRO A 103 1.58 3.42 -19.98
C PRO A 103 2.93 4.11 -20.10
N HIS A 104 2.96 5.44 -20.27
CA HIS A 104 4.20 6.21 -20.33
C HIS A 104 4.81 6.50 -18.95
N LEU A 105 4.09 6.19 -17.86
CA LEU A 105 4.56 6.43 -16.50
C LEU A 105 5.48 5.33 -15.97
N PHE A 106 5.35 4.11 -16.47
CA PHE A 106 6.03 2.96 -15.89
C PHE A 106 6.76 2.15 -16.96
N ASP A 107 7.86 1.54 -16.57
CA ASP A 107 8.64 0.64 -17.40
C ASP A 107 8.14 -0.80 -17.27
N GLU A 108 7.71 -1.18 -16.06
CA GLU A 108 7.30 -2.54 -15.72
C GLU A 108 6.04 -2.58 -14.85
N GLU A 109 5.19 -3.60 -15.08
CA GLU A 109 4.09 -3.98 -14.20
C GLU A 109 4.34 -5.41 -13.70
N ILE A 110 4.38 -5.60 -12.39
CA ILE A 110 4.64 -6.90 -11.73
C ILE A 110 3.41 -7.31 -10.92
N GLN A 111 2.94 -8.54 -11.14
CA GLN A 111 1.83 -9.11 -10.37
C GLN A 111 2.36 -9.80 -9.10
N LEU A 112 1.99 -9.26 -7.94
CA LEU A 112 2.36 -9.77 -6.62
C LEU A 112 1.22 -10.60 -6.01
N ASP A 113 1.52 -11.81 -5.53
CA ASP A 113 0.54 -12.65 -4.83
C ASP A 113 0.22 -12.02 -3.45
N ALA A 114 -1.03 -11.58 -3.27
CA ALA A 114 -1.54 -11.00 -2.04
C ALA A 114 -2.30 -12.03 -1.17
N GLY A 115 -2.29 -13.31 -1.58
CA GLY A 115 -2.92 -14.41 -0.87
C GLY A 115 -4.39 -14.62 -1.22
N LEU A 116 -5.15 -15.20 -0.29
CA LEU A 116 -6.56 -15.52 -0.49
C LEU A 116 -7.46 -14.42 0.07
N ARG A 117 -8.65 -14.24 -0.51
CA ARG A 117 -9.65 -13.31 0.02
C ARG A 117 -10.00 -13.63 1.48
N PRO A 118 -9.78 -12.69 2.43
CA PRO A 118 -9.86 -13.02 3.86
C PRO A 118 -11.28 -13.14 4.44
N PHE A 119 -12.36 -12.94 3.67
CA PHE A 119 -13.70 -12.74 4.24
C PHE A 119 -14.86 -13.53 3.61
N GLN A 120 -14.62 -14.42 2.64
CA GLN A 120 -15.65 -15.34 2.15
C GLN A 120 -15.10 -16.75 2.16
N ALA A 121 -15.44 -17.53 3.19
CA ALA A 121 -14.94 -18.90 3.39
C ALA A 121 -15.29 -19.89 2.25
N ALA A 122 -16.09 -19.48 1.26
CA ALA A 122 -16.39 -20.25 0.06
C ALA A 122 -15.63 -19.76 -1.20
N ASP A 123 -15.06 -18.55 -1.17
CA ASP A 123 -14.34 -17.96 -2.30
C ASP A 123 -12.84 -17.98 -2.03
N THR A 124 -12.16 -19.02 -2.53
CA THR A 124 -10.71 -19.19 -2.44
C THR A 124 -9.99 -18.50 -3.60
N SER A 125 -10.59 -17.48 -4.22
CA SER A 125 -9.95 -16.74 -5.29
C SER A 125 -8.66 -16.10 -4.79
N ARG A 126 -7.57 -16.33 -5.54
CA ARG A 126 -6.29 -15.66 -5.32
C ARG A 126 -6.46 -14.17 -5.60
N VAL A 127 -5.83 -13.36 -4.77
CA VAL A 127 -5.77 -11.91 -4.92
C VAL A 127 -4.36 -11.55 -5.33
N THR A 128 -4.22 -10.66 -6.31
CA THR A 128 -2.92 -10.04 -6.62
C THR A 128 -2.98 -8.53 -6.43
N ASN A 129 -1.81 -7.95 -6.19
CA ASN A 129 -1.55 -6.53 -6.33
C ASN A 129 -0.72 -6.29 -7.60
N SER A 130 -0.96 -5.18 -8.29
CA SER A 130 -0.12 -4.75 -9.41
C SER A 130 0.89 -3.74 -8.87
N LEU A 131 2.18 -4.09 -8.97
CA LEU A 131 3.28 -3.19 -8.66
C LEU A 131 3.80 -2.57 -9.96
N TYR A 132 3.63 -1.27 -10.10
CA TYR A 132 4.19 -0.50 -11.20
C TYR A 132 5.55 0.07 -10.80
N VAL A 133 6.54 -0.11 -11.67
CA VAL A 133 7.89 0.43 -11.49
C VAL A 133 8.09 1.55 -12.50
N GLY A 134 8.29 2.76 -12.02
CA GLY A 134 8.53 3.93 -12.86
C GLY A 134 9.86 4.60 -12.57
N SER A 135 10.46 5.12 -13.63
CA SER A 135 11.68 5.91 -13.59
C SER A 135 11.47 7.29 -14.24
N PRO A 136 12.25 8.32 -13.85
CA PRO A 136 12.10 9.70 -14.36
C PRO A 136 12.43 9.89 -15.83
#